data_AF-A0A957S473-F1
#
_entry.id   AF-A0A957S473-F1
#
_cell.length_a   1.000
_cell.length_b   1.000
_cell.length_c   1.000
_cell.angle_alpha   90.00
_cell.angle_beta   90.00
_cell.angle_gamma   90.00
#
_symmetry.space_group_name_H-M   'P 1'
#
loop_
_entity.id
_entity.type
_entity.pdbx_description
1 polymer ?
#
loop_
_entity_poly.entity_id
_entity_poly.type
_entity_poly.pdbx_seq_one_letter_code
_entity_poly.pdbx_strand_id
1 'polypeptide(L)' 'MGDVKKIGVIVGREWSFPPAFIEEVNKRDAGVVAEYVKLGGTRMNELVEYAVYVDRISHEIPYYRTYLKNAVLQGAFV' A
#
# COMPACT_ATOMS: atom_id res chain seq x y z
N MET A 1 18.16 -4.24 -14.20
CA MET A 1 17.95 -3.81 -12.81
C MET A 1 16.47 -4.01 -12.55
N GLY A 2 16.07 -5.01 -11.74
CA GLY A 2 14.65 -5.18 -11.46
C GLY A 2 14.17 -4.01 -10.61
N ASP A 3 13.06 -3.38 -11.00
CA ASP A 3 12.50 -2.27 -10.21
C ASP A 3 12.18 -2.75 -8.79
N VAL A 4 12.64 -1.99 -7.79
CA VAL A 4 12.38 -2.26 -6.37
C VAL A 4 10.88 -2.25 -6.15
N LYS A 5 10.32 -3.36 -5.66
CA LYS A 5 8.86 -3.46 -5.45
C LYS A 5 8.45 -2.69 -4.21
N LYS A 6 7.37 -1.92 -4.33
CA LYS A 6 6.79 -1.16 -3.21
C LYS A 6 5.66 -1.92 -2.53
N ILE A 7 5.63 -1.85 -1.20
CA ILE A 7 4.56 -2.32 -0.32
C ILE A 7 3.89 -1.09 0.30
N GLY A 8 2.61 -0.90 0.01
CA GLY A 8 1.83 0.25 0.46
C GLY A 8 1.02 -0.07 1.71
N VAL A 9 1.26 0.62 2.82
CA VAL A 9 0.47 0.46 4.05
C VAL A 9 -0.59 1.55 4.14
N ILE A 10 -1.88 1.16 4.12
CA ILE A 10 -3.00 2.09 4.39
C ILE A 10 -3.47 1.90 5.83
N VAL A 11 -3.60 3.01 6.58
CA VAL A 11 -3.85 2.96 8.02
C VAL A 11 -4.86 4.01 8.43
N GLY A 12 -5.63 3.71 9.47
CA GLY A 12 -6.49 4.67 10.15
C GLY A 12 -5.77 5.32 11.33
N ARG A 13 -6.35 5.18 12.51
CA ARG A 13 -5.82 5.76 13.77
C ARG A 13 -4.87 4.83 14.53
N GLU A 14 -4.64 3.62 14.04
CA GLU A 14 -3.71 2.67 14.64
C GLU A 14 -2.26 3.11 14.45
N TRP A 15 -1.44 3.06 15.51
CA TRP A 15 -0.05 3.53 15.46
C TRP A 15 1.00 2.54 15.98
N SER A 16 0.61 1.46 16.66
CA SER A 16 1.59 0.47 17.16
C SER A 16 2.11 -0.46 16.06
N PHE A 17 1.23 -0.92 15.17
CA PHE A 17 1.59 -1.86 14.11
C PHE A 17 2.24 -1.21 12.89
N PRO A 18 1.67 -0.15 12.25
CA PRO A 18 2.18 0.32 10.96
C PRO A 18 3.65 0.77 10.93
N PRO A 19 4.14 1.60 11.88
CA PRO A 19 5.54 2.01 11.85
C PRO A 19 6.48 0.83 12.11
N ALA A 20 6.12 -0.08 13.03
CA ALA A 20 6.92 -1.27 13.31
C ALA A 20 7.00 -2.22 12.11
N PHE A 21 5.90 -2.40 11.36
CA PHE A 21 5.89 -3.18 10.13
C PHE A 21 6.79 -2.58 9.05
N ILE A 22 6.68 -1.26 8.82
CA ILE A 22 7.48 -0.55 7.83
C ILE A 22 8.97 -0.64 8.17
N GLU A 23 9.33 -0.40 9.43
CA GLU A 23 10.71 -0.49 9.91
C GLU A 23 11.28 -1.90 9.71
N GLU A 24 10.55 -2.93 10.13
CA GLU A 24 10.99 -4.32 10.03
C GLU A 24 11.14 -4.79 8.58
N VAL A 25 10.22 -4.42 7.67
CA VAL A 25 10.35 -4.76 6.24
C VAL A 25 11.58 -4.08 5.63
N ASN A 26 11.74 -2.78 5.87
CA ASN A 26 12.86 -2.02 5.28
C ASN A 26 14.21 -2.46 5.86
N LYS A 27 14.25 -2.90 7.12
CA LYS A 27 15.45 -3.45 7.77
C LYS A 27 15.94 -4.76 7.14
N ARG A 28 15.04 -5.55 6.54
CA ARG A 28 15.40 -6.85 5.95
C ARG A 28 16.19 -6.75 4.63
N ASP A 29 16.23 -5.57 4.01
CA ASP A 29 16.95 -5.30 2.76
C ASP A 29 16.69 -6.37 1.66
N ALA A 30 15.44 -6.83 1.56
CA ALA A 30 15.05 -7.94 0.70
C ALA A 30 14.69 -7.51 -0.73
N GLY A 31 15.17 -6.34 -1.19
CA GLY A 31 14.83 -5.78 -2.50
C GLY A 31 13.39 -5.24 -2.62
N VAL A 32 12.76 -4.91 -1.48
CA VAL A 32 11.42 -4.30 -1.40
C VAL A 32 11.45 -3.12 -0.44
N VAL A 33 10.53 -2.17 -0.62
CA VAL A 33 10.38 -1.00 0.26
C VAL A 33 8.93 -0.90 0.73
N ALA A 34 8.73 -0.78 2.04
CA ALA A 34 7.43 -0.48 2.64
C ALA A 34 7.32 1.01 2.98
N GLU A 35 6.16 1.60 2.68
CA GLU A 35 5.84 2.99 3.02
C GLU A 35 4.33 3.20 3.22
N TYR A 36 3.96 4.33 3.82
CA TYR A 36 2.57 4.75 3.90
C TYR A 36 2.06 5.15 2.52
N VAL A 37 0.89 4.63 2.13
CA VAL A 37 0.26 5.02 0.87
C VAL A 37 -0.26 6.45 0.99
N LYS A 38 0.11 7.29 0.01
CA LYS A 38 -0.40 8.66 -0.10
C LYS A 38 -1.46 8.71 -1.19
N LEU A 39 -2.72 8.84 -0.78
CA LEU A 39 -3.86 9.00 -1.68
C LEU A 39 -4.40 10.41 -1.57
N GLY A 40 -4.29 11.21 -2.63
CA GLY A 40 -4.93 12.52 -2.73
C GLY A 40 -6.25 12.46 -3.49
N GLY A 41 -6.24 11.79 -4.65
CA GLY A 41 -7.42 11.50 -5.46
C GLY A 41 -7.01 10.68 -6.68
N THR A 42 -7.75 9.61 -6.96
CA THR A 42 -7.46 8.69 -8.06
C THR A 42 -7.82 9.32 -9.40
N ARG A 43 -6.85 9.40 -10.32
CA ARG A 43 -7.10 9.83 -11.70
C ARG A 43 -7.43 8.64 -12.59
N MET A 44 -8.12 8.92 -13.70
CA MET A 44 -8.39 7.89 -14.71
C MET A 44 -7.06 7.38 -15.27
N ASN A 45 -6.91 6.06 -15.35
CA ASN A 45 -5.70 5.37 -15.82
C ASN A 45 -4.43 5.73 -15.05
N GLU A 46 -4.56 6.19 -13.80
CA GLU A 46 -3.40 6.31 -12.91
C GLU A 46 -2.83 4.92 -12.61
N LEU A 47 -1.51 4.78 -12.81
CA LEU A 47 -0.81 3.53 -12.54
C LEU A 47 -0.69 3.31 -11.04
N VAL A 48 -0.94 2.07 -10.64
CA VAL A 48 -0.72 1.63 -9.28
C VAL A 48 0.76 1.32 -9.08
N GLU A 49 1.42 2.10 -8.22
CA GLU A 49 2.86 1.99 -7.96
C GLU A 49 3.25 0.84 -7.00
N TYR A 50 2.26 0.26 -6.31
CA TYR A 50 2.48 -0.71 -5.26
C TYR A 50 2.17 -2.13 -5.76
N ALA A 51 3.08 -3.06 -5.51
CA ALA A 51 2.88 -4.47 -5.82
C ALA A 51 1.99 -5.16 -4.76
N VAL A 52 2.05 -4.68 -3.52
CA VAL A 52 1.27 -5.20 -2.39
C VAL A 52 0.72 -4.03 -1.60
N TYR A 53 -0.53 -4.13 -1.15
CA TYR A 53 -1.13 -3.26 -0.16
C TYR A 53 -1.36 -4.02 1.14
N VAL A 54 -1.13 -3.34 2.26
CA VAL A 54 -1.54 -3.83 3.59
C VAL A 54 -2.76 -3.02 4.01
N ASP A 55 -3.93 -3.66 3.93
CA ASP A 55 -5.21 -3.01 4.25
C ASP A 55 -5.53 -3.05 5.75
N ARG A 56 -5.55 -1.88 6.40
CA ARG A 56 -5.95 -1.72 7.79
C ARG A 56 -7.21 -0.87 7.98
N ILE A 57 -7.81 -0.33 6.92
CA ILE A 57 -8.81 0.75 7.07
C ILE A 57 -9.90 0.79 5.99
N SER A 58 -9.86 -0.08 4.96
CA SER A 58 -10.87 -0.05 3.89
C SER A 58 -12.27 -0.43 4.36
N HIS A 59 -12.40 -1.08 5.53
CA HIS A 59 -13.69 -1.39 6.13
C HIS A 59 -14.42 -0.12 6.61
N GLU A 60 -13.68 0.90 7.05
CA GLU A 60 -14.25 2.16 7.54
C GLU A 60 -14.55 3.17 6.42
N ILE A 61 -13.68 3.27 5.40
CA ILE A 61 -13.78 4.30 4.36
C ILE A 61 -14.04 3.67 2.99
N PRO A 62 -15.24 3.86 2.38
CA PRO A 62 -15.59 3.25 1.10
C PRO A 62 -14.64 3.58 -0.07
N TYR A 63 -14.03 4.76 -0.07
CA TYR A 63 -13.06 5.17 -1.08
C TYR A 63 -11.87 4.20 -1.17
N TYR A 64 -11.27 3.84 -0.03
CA TYR A 64 -10.12 2.92 -0.01
C TYR A 64 -10.49 1.55 -0.54
N ARG A 65 -11.68 1.04 -0.20
CA ARG A 65 -12.16 -0.24 -0.72
C ARG A 65 -12.25 -0.24 -2.25
N THR A 66 -12.79 0.83 -2.84
CA THR A 66 -12.88 0.96 -4.30
C THR A 66 -11.49 1.10 -4.93
N TYR A 67 -10.61 1.90 -4.33
CA TYR A 67 -9.23 2.05 -4.80
C TYR A 67 -8.45 0.74 -4.79
N LEU A 68 -8.53 -0.03 -3.70
CA LEU A 68 -7.87 -1.34 -3.58
C LEU A 68 -8.39 -2.35 -4.61
N LYS A 69 -9.70 -2.34 -4.90
CA LYS A 69 -10.25 -3.16 -6.00
C LYS A 69 -9.67 -2.77 -7.35
N ASN A 70 -9.54 -1.46 -7.62
CA ASN A 70 -8.85 -0.99 -8.82
C ASN A 70 -7.37 -1.41 -8.84
N ALA A 71 -6.68 -1.40 -7.70
CA ALA A 71 -5.32 -1.88 -7.58
C ALA A 71 -5.18 -3.37 -7.90
N VAL A 72 -6.10 -4.21 -7.38
CA VAL A 72 -6.15 -5.64 -7.72
C VAL A 72 -6.33 -5.86 -9.22
N LEU A 73 -7.21 -5.08 -9.86
CA LEU A 73 -7.41 -5.15 -11.32
C LEU A 73 -6.16 -4.78 -12.13
N GLN A 74 -5.25 -3.97 -11.57
CA GLN A 74 -3.96 -3.63 -12.17
C GLN A 74 -2.83 -4.60 -11.78
N GLY A 75 -3.13 -5.67 -11.03
CA GLY A 75 -2.17 -6.72 -10.68
C GLY A 75 -1.51 -6.57 -9.31
N ALA A 76 -1.96 -5.64 -8.46
CA ALA A 76 -1.51 -5.57 -7.07
C ALA A 76 -2.18 -6.64 -6.20
N PHE A 77 -1.50 -7.05 -5.13
CA PHE A 77 -2.08 -7.86 -4.07
C PHE A 77 -2.55 -6.97 -2.92
N VAL A 78 -3.62 -7.34 -2.23
CA VAL A 78 -4.20 -6.62 -1.08
C VAL A 78 -4.49 -7.62 0.03
#